data_AF-K2KZ24-F1
#
_entry.id   AF-K2KZ24-F1
#
_cell.length_a   1.000
_cell.length_b   1.000
_cell.length_c   1.000
_cell.angle_alpha   90.00
_cell.angle_beta   90.00
_cell.angle_gamma   90.00
#
_symmetry.space_group_name_H-M   'P 1'
#
loop_
_entity.id
_entity.type
_entity.pdbx_description
1 polymer ?
#
loop_
_entity_poly.entity_id
_entity_poly.type
_entity_poly.pdbx_seq_one_letter_code
_entity_poly.pdbx_strand_id
1 'polypeptide(L)'
;MDANIKRVLLRLFGLDPNIHAKDLQIKANDFLNPNESFNHNQALIDLGALICSPKPKCAICPFNPYCLGKNHLEKHTLKKKQEIVQEERHLGVVIQNNQIALEKIEQKLYFGMHHFPNLKENLECKLPFLGAIKHSHTKFKLNLNLYSAAIKDLKNPIRFYSLKDLETLPISSMTLKILHFLKQKNLFGG
;
A
#
# COMPACT_ATOMS: atom_id res chain seq x y z
N MET A 1 -0.65 15.07 13.20
CA MET A 1 0.82 15.20 13.31
C MET A 1 1.50 14.12 12.48
N ASP A 2 2.57 14.48 11.76
CA ASP A 2 3.36 13.56 10.94
C ASP A 2 4.06 12.46 11.76
N ALA A 3 4.30 11.30 11.15
CA ALA A 3 4.89 10.14 11.82
C ALA A 3 6.37 10.34 12.21
N ASN A 4 7.12 11.17 11.47
CA ASN A 4 8.49 11.54 11.80
C ASN A 4 8.53 12.47 13.00
N ILE A 5 7.69 13.51 13.01
CA ILE A 5 7.55 14.41 14.17
C ILE A 5 7.17 13.61 15.41
N LYS A 6 6.15 12.74 15.32
CA LYS A 6 5.74 11.85 16.42
C LYS A 6 6.92 11.10 17.01
N ARG A 7 7.73 10.44 16.17
CA ARG A 7 8.89 9.66 16.63
C ARG A 7 9.96 10.52 17.27
N VAL A 8 10.23 11.70 16.71
CA VAL A 8 11.18 12.66 17.30
C VAL A 8 10.73 13.06 18.69
N LEU A 9 9.47 13.49 18.86
CA LEU A 9 8.96 13.95 20.16
C LEU A 9 8.91 12.82 21.20
N LEU A 10 8.48 11.62 20.81
CA LEU A 10 8.47 10.45 21.69
C LEU A 10 9.88 10.15 22.24
N ARG A 11 10.91 10.21 21.38
CA ARG A 11 12.29 9.95 21.79
C ARG A 11 12.88 11.13 22.56
N LEU A 12 12.68 12.37 22.10
CA LEU A 12 13.19 13.56 22.74
C LEU A 12 12.73 13.65 24.20
N PHE A 13 11.44 13.41 24.42
CA PHE A 13 10.81 13.48 25.74
C PHE A 13 10.73 12.13 26.47
N GLY A 14 11.25 11.04 25.91
CA GLY A 14 11.26 9.72 26.56
C GLY A 14 9.85 9.16 26.87
N LEU A 15 8.87 9.45 26.02
CA LEU A 15 7.44 9.12 26.24
C LEU A 15 7.09 7.70 25.78
N ASP A 16 6.13 7.07 26.45
CA ASP A 16 5.60 5.77 26.01
C ASP A 16 5.12 5.83 24.55
N PRO A 17 5.58 4.94 23.64
CA PRO A 17 5.10 4.89 22.26
C PRO A 17 3.58 4.74 22.11
N ASN A 18 2.91 4.18 23.12
CA ASN A 18 1.47 3.98 23.20
C ASN A 18 0.72 5.15 23.88
N ILE A 19 1.41 6.25 24.21
CA ILE A 19 0.78 7.47 24.72
C ILE A 19 -0.43 7.87 23.88
N HIS A 20 -1.50 8.33 24.54
CA HIS A 20 -2.68 8.80 23.83
C HIS A 20 -2.32 9.98 22.93
N ALA A 21 -2.94 10.02 21.75
CA ALA A 21 -2.66 11.06 20.76
C ALA A 21 -2.87 12.48 21.30
N LYS A 22 -3.84 12.66 22.21
CA LYS A 22 -4.14 13.94 22.86
C LYS A 22 -2.98 14.41 23.74
N ASP A 23 -2.43 13.53 24.59
CA ASP A 23 -1.34 13.90 25.51
C ASP A 23 -0.04 14.20 24.75
N LEU A 24 0.22 13.45 23.68
CA LEU A 24 1.32 13.75 22.79
C LEU A 24 1.14 15.10 22.07
N GLN A 25 -0.10 15.44 21.68
CA GLN A 25 -0.39 16.73 21.05
C GLN A 25 -0.14 17.90 22.01
N ILE A 26 -0.44 17.73 23.31
CA ILE A 26 -0.11 18.74 24.33
C ILE A 26 1.41 18.99 24.35
N LYS A 27 2.22 17.92 24.42
CA LYS A 27 3.69 18.04 24.38
C LYS A 27 4.21 18.66 23.08
N ALA A 28 3.57 18.36 21.95
CA ALA A 28 3.91 18.96 20.68
C ALA A 28 3.61 20.47 20.66
N ASN A 29 2.49 20.88 21.23
CA ASN A 29 2.12 22.29 21.33
C ASN A 29 3.05 23.06 22.28
N ASP A 30 3.43 22.47 23.41
CA ASP A 30 4.38 23.06 24.37
C ASP A 30 5.77 23.28 23.73
N PHE A 31 6.16 22.42 22.79
CA PHE A 31 7.44 22.48 22.09
C PHE A 31 7.43 23.39 20.85
N LEU A 32 6.26 23.68 20.31
CA LEU A 32 6.10 24.40 19.06
C LEU A 32 6.62 25.83 19.18
N ASN A 33 7.36 26.30 18.18
CA ASN A 33 7.57 27.73 17.99
C ASN A 33 6.36 28.31 17.23
N PRO A 34 5.45 29.08 17.88
CA PRO A 34 4.22 29.54 17.22
C PRO A 34 4.50 30.56 16.11
N ASN A 35 5.57 31.36 16.24
CA ASN A 35 5.92 32.40 15.28
C ASN A 35 6.47 31.81 13.96
N GLU A 36 7.07 30.62 14.03
CA GLU A 36 7.72 29.94 12.90
C GLU A 36 7.21 28.51 12.76
N SER A 37 5.92 28.29 13.01
CA SER A 37 5.33 26.95 13.15
C SER A 37 5.53 26.06 11.92
N PHE A 38 5.48 26.64 10.71
CA PHE A 38 5.77 25.92 9.48
C PHE A 38 7.22 25.43 9.44
N ASN A 39 8.18 26.35 9.61
CA ASN A 39 9.61 26.04 9.57
C ASN A 39 10.01 25.07 10.70
N HIS A 40 9.44 25.23 11.89
CA HIS A 40 9.63 24.31 13.02
C HIS A 40 9.18 22.89 12.66
N ASN A 41 7.95 22.74 12.15
CA ASN A 41 7.43 21.43 11.76
C ASN A 41 8.23 20.81 10.62
N GLN A 42 8.64 21.61 9.64
CA GLN A 42 9.48 21.14 8.53
C GLN A 42 10.84 20.65 9.03
N ALA A 43 11.51 21.41 9.90
CA ALA A 43 12.76 21.01 10.52
C ALA A 43 12.62 19.70 11.32
N LEU A 44 11.51 19.51 12.04
CA LEU A 44 11.23 18.26 12.75
C LEU A 44 10.96 17.07 11.82
N ILE A 45 10.29 17.29 10.68
CA ILE A 45 10.08 16.26 9.65
C ILE A 45 11.44 15.83 9.10
N ASP A 46 12.28 16.78 8.69
CA ASP A 46 13.60 16.53 8.10
C ASP A 46 14.53 15.86 9.11
N LEU A 47 14.54 16.34 10.36
CA LEU A 47 15.27 15.71 11.45
C LEU A 47 14.82 14.26 11.63
N GLY A 48 13.51 14.01 11.68
CA GLY A 48 12.97 12.67 11.84
C GLY A 48 13.28 11.75 10.67
N ALA A 49 13.29 12.27 9.44
CA ALA A 49 13.60 11.50 8.24
C ALA A 49 15.09 11.16 8.12
N LEU A 50 15.97 12.15 8.32
CA LEU A 50 17.41 12.05 7.97
C LEU A 50 18.29 11.62 9.14
N ILE A 51 17.93 11.99 10.38
CA ILE A 51 18.77 11.80 11.57
C ILE A 51 18.08 10.90 12.59
N CYS A 52 16.91 11.30 13.11
CA CYS A 52 16.13 10.54 14.09
C CYS A 52 15.23 9.49 13.41
N SER A 53 15.79 8.77 12.44
CA SER A 53 15.11 7.70 11.69
C SER A 53 14.88 6.46 12.58
N PRO A 54 14.17 5.41 12.11
CA PRO A 54 14.06 4.14 12.86
C PRO A 54 15.42 3.59 13.33
N LYS A 55 16.48 3.77 12.54
CA LYS A 55 17.88 3.55 12.94
C LYS A 55 18.57 4.92 13.07
N PRO A 56 18.50 5.57 14.25
CA PRO A 56 18.88 6.97 14.36
C PRO A 56 20.39 7.18 14.35
N LYS A 57 20.83 8.30 13.79
CA LYS A 57 22.22 8.76 13.83
C LYS A 57 22.43 9.67 15.05
N CYS A 58 22.29 9.10 16.25
CA CYS A 58 22.27 9.88 17.50
C CYS A 58 23.52 10.75 17.69
N ALA A 59 24.70 10.31 17.24
CA ALA A 59 25.96 11.05 17.40
C ALA A 59 25.96 12.44 16.73
N ILE A 60 25.20 12.61 15.63
CA ILE A 60 25.08 13.89 14.90
C ILE A 60 23.75 14.60 15.17
N CYS A 61 22.93 14.08 16.08
CA CYS A 61 21.62 14.66 16.35
C CYS A 61 21.78 15.96 17.16
N PRO A 62 21.21 17.09 16.72
CA PRO A 62 21.31 18.35 17.45
C PRO A 62 20.65 18.28 18.84
N PHE A 63 19.66 17.39 19.02
CA PHE A 63 19.02 17.16 20.31
C PHE A 63 19.67 16.04 21.14
N ASN A 64 20.80 15.45 20.73
CA ASN A 64 21.43 14.36 21.49
C ASN A 64 21.66 14.71 22.98
N PRO A 65 22.15 15.91 23.34
CA PRO A 65 22.38 16.24 24.74
C PRO A 65 21.11 16.19 25.58
N TYR A 66 19.97 16.54 24.98
CA TYR A 66 18.67 16.73 25.65
C TYR A 66 17.70 15.54 25.47
N CYS A 67 18.04 14.57 24.62
CA CYS A 67 17.16 13.48 24.25
C CYS A 67 17.07 12.41 25.36
N LEU A 68 15.93 12.32 26.03
CA LEU A 68 15.70 11.38 27.13
C LEU A 68 15.64 9.92 26.66
N GLY A 69 15.19 9.68 25.42
CA GLY A 69 15.06 8.35 24.82
C GLY A 69 16.32 7.82 24.13
N LYS A 70 17.46 8.55 24.14
CA LYS A 70 18.67 8.15 23.40
C LYS A 70 19.29 6.82 23.84
N ASN A 71 19.04 6.42 25.10
CA ASN A 71 19.53 5.16 25.68
C ASN A 71 18.48 4.03 25.66
N HIS A 72 17.26 4.30 25.14
CA HIS A 72 16.14 3.35 25.12
C HIS A 72 15.48 3.30 23.73
N LEU A 73 16.30 3.29 22.68
CA LEU A 73 15.83 3.37 21.30
C LEU A 73 14.94 2.19 20.90
N GLU A 74 15.16 1.02 21.50
CA GLU A 74 14.37 -0.18 21.30
C GLU A 74 12.89 0.05 21.60
N LYS A 75 12.57 0.79 22.68
CA LYS A 75 11.18 1.10 23.06
C LYS A 75 10.45 1.85 21.96
N HIS A 76 11.13 2.78 21.29
CA HIS A 76 10.51 3.65 20.28
C HIS A 76 10.66 3.15 18.83
N THR A 77 11.17 1.93 18.63
CA THR A 77 11.46 1.37 17.30
C THR A 77 10.59 0.14 16.99
N LEU A 78 9.92 -0.43 17.98
CA LEU A 78 9.02 -1.58 17.78
C LEU A 78 7.82 -1.16 16.92
N LYS A 79 7.86 -1.55 15.64
CA LYS A 79 6.66 -1.56 14.81
C LYS A 79 5.68 -2.53 15.46
N LYS A 80 4.47 -2.06 15.78
CA LYS A 80 3.37 -2.94 16.15
C LYS A 80 3.24 -3.98 15.04
N LYS A 81 3.42 -5.26 15.36
CA LYS A 81 3.29 -6.35 14.39
C LYS A 81 1.85 -6.32 13.89
N GLN A 82 1.67 -5.81 12.68
CA GLN A 82 0.35 -5.81 12.06
C GLN A 82 0.08 -7.22 11.57
N GLU A 83 -1.08 -7.76 11.91
CA GLU A 83 -1.54 -9.03 11.36
C GLU A 83 -1.73 -8.88 9.85
N ILE A 84 -1.09 -9.77 9.10
CA ILE A 84 -1.18 -9.79 7.64
C ILE A 84 -2.19 -10.85 7.27
N VAL A 85 -3.25 -10.44 6.57
CA VAL A 85 -4.26 -11.35 6.05
C VAL A 85 -3.75 -11.94 4.75
N GLN A 86 -3.73 -13.27 4.66
CA GLN A 86 -3.52 -14.00 3.42
C GLN A 86 -4.88 -14.15 2.73
N GLU A 87 -4.97 -13.79 1.46
CA GLU A 87 -6.21 -13.88 0.70
C GLU A 87 -5.91 -14.40 -0.71
N GLU A 88 -6.71 -15.35 -1.16
CA GLU A 88 -6.64 -15.90 -2.51
C GLU A 88 -7.79 -15.36 -3.35
N ARG A 89 -7.51 -15.01 -4.60
CA ARG A 89 -8.52 -14.57 -5.57
C ARG A 89 -8.39 -15.36 -6.84
N HIS A 90 -9.53 -15.79 -7.37
CA HIS A 90 -9.63 -16.50 -8.62
C HIS A 90 -10.24 -15.55 -9.67
N LEU A 91 -9.40 -15.15 -10.63
CA LEU A 91 -9.73 -14.13 -11.62
C LEU A 91 -9.87 -14.76 -13.01
N GLY A 92 -10.90 -14.32 -13.74
CA GLY A 92 -11.15 -14.74 -15.11
C GLY A 92 -10.45 -13.83 -16.12
N VAL A 93 -9.75 -14.43 -17.07
CA VAL A 93 -9.15 -13.76 -18.22
C VAL A 93 -9.95 -14.14 -19.45
N VAL A 94 -10.58 -13.12 -20.08
CA VAL A 94 -11.32 -13.28 -21.33
C VAL A 94 -10.71 -12.36 -22.37
N ILE A 95 -10.23 -12.95 -23.46
CA ILE A 95 -9.61 -12.23 -24.58
C ILE A 95 -10.40 -12.55 -25.84
N GLN A 96 -10.88 -11.51 -26.53
CA GLN A 96 -11.63 -11.62 -27.77
C GLN A 96 -11.21 -10.49 -28.70
N ASN A 97 -10.95 -10.79 -29.98
CA ASN A 97 -10.58 -9.79 -31.00
C ASN A 97 -9.41 -8.86 -30.56
N ASN A 98 -8.40 -9.43 -29.90
CA ASN A 98 -7.28 -8.70 -29.31
C ASN A 98 -7.67 -7.60 -28.30
N GLN A 99 -8.83 -7.77 -27.66
CA GLN A 99 -9.30 -6.97 -26.53
C GLN A 99 -9.42 -7.86 -25.29
N ILE A 100 -9.29 -7.24 -24.11
CA ILE A 100 -9.37 -7.92 -22.82
C ILE A 100 -10.57 -7.43 -22.01
N ALA A 101 -11.26 -8.35 -21.36
CA ALA A 101 -12.39 -8.03 -20.51
C ALA A 101 -11.93 -7.53 -19.13
N LEU A 102 -12.38 -6.35 -18.73
CA LEU A 102 -12.20 -5.79 -17.38
C LEU A 102 -13.54 -5.33 -16.81
N GLU A 103 -13.67 -5.39 -15.49
CA GLU A 103 -14.77 -4.76 -14.74
C GLU A 103 -14.36 -3.37 -14.26
N LYS A 104 -15.28 -2.41 -14.28
CA LYS A 104 -15.09 -1.10 -13.65
C LYS A 104 -15.58 -1.18 -12.20
N ILE A 105 -14.75 -0.77 -11.25
CA ILE A 105 -15.12 -0.77 -9.84
C ILE A 105 -15.99 0.46 -9.54
N GLU A 106 -17.24 0.23 -9.19
CA GLU A 106 -18.22 1.29 -8.91
C GLU A 106 -18.44 1.55 -7.41
N GLN A 107 -17.77 0.80 -6.53
CA GLN A 107 -17.92 0.94 -5.08
C GLN A 107 -16.60 0.63 -4.35
N LYS A 108 -16.43 1.23 -3.16
CA LYS A 108 -15.33 0.95 -2.21
C LYS A 108 -13.93 1.32 -2.72
N LEU A 109 -12.91 0.62 -2.23
CA LEU A 109 -11.51 0.77 -2.60
C LEU A 109 -11.34 0.52 -4.10
N TYR A 110 -10.61 1.43 -4.79
CA TYR A 110 -10.41 1.43 -6.25
C TYR A 110 -11.60 1.92 -7.09
N PHE A 111 -12.55 2.67 -6.50
CA PHE A 111 -13.61 3.34 -7.26
C PHE A 111 -13.07 4.05 -8.51
N GLY A 112 -13.69 3.74 -9.66
CA GLY A 112 -13.33 4.28 -10.97
C GLY A 112 -12.21 3.53 -11.70
N MET A 113 -11.51 2.61 -11.04
CA MET A 113 -10.46 1.79 -11.68
C MET A 113 -11.01 0.54 -12.35
N HIS A 114 -10.23 -0.04 -13.27
CA HIS A 114 -10.60 -1.24 -14.03
C HIS A 114 -9.74 -2.45 -13.65
N HIS A 115 -10.40 -3.54 -13.31
CA HIS A 115 -9.81 -4.72 -12.71
C HIS A 115 -10.19 -5.98 -13.48
N PHE A 116 -9.42 -7.04 -13.32
CA PHE A 116 -9.83 -8.36 -13.79
C PHE A 116 -10.98 -8.87 -12.91
N PRO A 117 -12.07 -9.36 -13.52
CA PRO A 117 -13.25 -9.83 -12.79
C PRO A 117 -12.98 -11.14 -12.06
N ASN A 118 -13.63 -11.32 -10.91
CA ASN A 118 -13.63 -12.60 -10.20
C ASN A 118 -14.46 -13.64 -10.97
N LEU A 119 -14.04 -14.90 -10.86
CA LEU A 119 -14.86 -16.03 -11.29
C LEU A 119 -16.12 -16.18 -10.42
N LYS A 120 -17.17 -16.79 -10.99
CA LYS A 120 -18.25 -17.38 -10.20
C LYS A 120 -17.71 -18.56 -9.37
N GLU A 121 -18.41 -18.90 -8.31
CA GLU A 121 -17.98 -19.90 -7.32
C GLU A 121 -17.79 -21.30 -7.95
N ASN A 122 -16.78 -22.04 -7.50
CA ASN A 122 -16.48 -23.42 -7.88
C ASN A 122 -16.16 -23.64 -9.37
N LEU A 123 -15.53 -22.66 -10.03
CA LEU A 123 -15.11 -22.75 -11.44
C LEU A 123 -13.60 -22.94 -11.59
N GLU A 124 -12.81 -22.63 -10.56
CA GLU A 124 -11.35 -22.71 -10.52
C GLU A 124 -10.80 -24.10 -10.88
N CYS A 125 -11.53 -25.18 -10.60
CA CYS A 125 -11.12 -26.54 -10.94
C CYS A 125 -11.53 -26.99 -12.35
N LYS A 126 -12.33 -26.19 -13.07
CA LYS A 126 -12.92 -26.55 -14.37
C LYS A 126 -12.34 -25.76 -15.54
N LEU A 127 -11.68 -24.64 -15.24
CA LEU A 127 -11.16 -23.72 -16.25
C LEU A 127 -9.65 -23.90 -16.43
N PRO A 128 -9.11 -23.70 -17.65
CA PRO A 128 -7.67 -23.74 -17.90
C PRO A 128 -6.92 -22.72 -17.04
N PHE A 129 -6.00 -23.20 -16.20
CA PHE A 129 -5.18 -22.34 -15.35
C PHE A 129 -4.05 -21.70 -16.16
N LEU A 130 -3.94 -20.37 -16.07
CA LEU A 130 -2.93 -19.58 -16.77
C LEU A 130 -1.69 -19.32 -15.91
N GLY A 131 -1.87 -19.23 -14.59
CA GLY A 131 -0.81 -18.99 -13.62
C GLY A 131 -1.25 -18.20 -12.39
N ALA A 132 -0.34 -18.03 -11.44
CA ALA A 132 -0.57 -17.28 -10.21
C ALA A 132 0.39 -16.09 -10.08
N ILE A 133 -0.12 -14.97 -9.58
CA ILE A 133 0.65 -13.75 -9.34
C ILE A 133 0.50 -13.33 -7.88
N LYS A 134 1.64 -13.09 -7.22
CA LYS A 134 1.64 -12.53 -5.86
C LYS A 134 1.54 -11.00 -5.92
N HIS A 135 0.61 -10.46 -5.16
CA HIS A 135 0.47 -9.02 -4.92
C HIS A 135 0.40 -8.75 -3.42
N SER A 136 0.79 -7.55 -2.98
CA SER A 136 0.73 -7.21 -1.56
C SER A 136 0.34 -5.75 -1.36
N HIS A 137 -0.56 -5.54 -0.43
CA HIS A 137 -0.87 -4.26 0.19
C HIS A 137 -0.42 -4.28 1.65
N THR A 138 -0.48 -3.13 2.32
CA THR A 138 -0.07 -2.98 3.72
C THR A 138 -0.75 -3.99 4.67
N LYS A 139 -1.98 -4.42 4.38
CA LYS A 139 -2.72 -5.40 5.19
C LYS A 139 -2.85 -6.80 4.57
N PHE A 140 -2.73 -6.90 3.25
CA PHE A 140 -3.13 -8.09 2.51
C PHE A 140 -1.96 -8.64 1.70
N LYS A 141 -1.71 -9.94 1.82
CA LYS A 141 -0.91 -10.70 0.86
C LYS A 141 -1.87 -11.46 -0.03
N LEU A 142 -1.95 -11.03 -1.29
CA LEU A 142 -2.86 -11.55 -2.30
C LEU A 142 -2.15 -12.57 -3.17
N ASN A 143 -2.75 -13.76 -3.30
CA ASN A 143 -2.41 -14.73 -4.33
C ASN A 143 -3.49 -14.68 -5.43
N LEU A 144 -3.12 -14.20 -6.61
CA LEU A 144 -4.04 -13.97 -7.73
C LEU A 144 -3.92 -15.12 -8.72
N ASN A 145 -4.86 -16.05 -8.68
CA ASN A 145 -4.94 -17.21 -9.56
C ASN A 145 -5.72 -16.82 -10.83
N LEU A 146 -5.09 -16.97 -12.00
CA LEU A 146 -5.64 -16.54 -13.28
C LEU A 146 -6.10 -17.74 -14.11
N TYR A 147 -7.29 -17.64 -14.70
CA TYR A 147 -7.90 -18.70 -15.49
C TYR A 147 -8.40 -18.18 -16.83
N SER A 148 -8.26 -18.97 -17.89
CA SER A 148 -8.92 -18.69 -19.16
C SER A 148 -10.42 -18.96 -19.00
N ALA A 149 -11.24 -17.92 -19.15
CA ALA A 149 -12.67 -17.98 -18.85
C ALA A 149 -13.52 -17.54 -20.05
N ALA A 150 -14.81 -17.87 -20.03
CA ALA A 150 -15.83 -17.26 -20.89
C ALA A 150 -16.59 -16.16 -20.12
N ILE A 151 -17.29 -15.27 -20.84
CA ILE A 151 -18.06 -14.17 -20.24
C ILE A 151 -19.07 -14.69 -19.20
N LYS A 152 -19.70 -15.84 -19.47
CA LYS A 152 -20.68 -16.48 -18.56
C LYS A 152 -20.09 -16.93 -17.22
N ASP A 153 -18.77 -17.08 -17.13
CA ASP A 153 -18.05 -17.57 -15.96
C ASP A 153 -17.69 -16.43 -14.98
N LEU A 154 -17.89 -15.18 -15.38
CA LEU A 154 -17.50 -14.00 -14.63
C LEU A 154 -18.63 -13.52 -13.71
N LYS A 155 -18.26 -13.05 -12.52
CA LYS A 155 -19.23 -12.65 -11.48
C LYS A 155 -19.93 -11.32 -11.79
N ASN A 156 -19.22 -10.36 -12.35
CA ASN A 156 -19.69 -8.98 -12.55
C ASN A 156 -19.73 -8.60 -14.03
N PRO A 157 -20.47 -7.53 -14.40
CA PRO A 157 -20.45 -6.99 -15.75
C PRO A 157 -19.06 -6.54 -16.20
N ILE A 158 -18.73 -6.79 -17.47
CA ILE A 158 -17.42 -6.47 -18.05
C ILE A 158 -17.55 -5.58 -19.28
N ARG A 159 -16.43 -4.95 -19.64
CA ARG A 159 -16.22 -4.28 -20.93
C ARG A 159 -14.90 -4.73 -21.53
N PHE A 160 -14.83 -4.74 -22.85
CA PHE A 160 -13.63 -5.09 -23.60
C PHE A 160 -12.80 -3.85 -23.89
N TYR A 161 -11.49 -3.96 -23.68
CA TYR A 161 -10.52 -2.88 -23.89
C TYR A 161 -9.38 -3.38 -24.78
N SER A 162 -9.06 -2.61 -25.82
CA SER A 162 -7.90 -2.84 -26.68
C SER A 162 -6.60 -2.42 -26.00
N LEU A 163 -5.46 -2.76 -26.59
CA LEU A 163 -4.14 -2.31 -26.11
C LEU A 163 -4.05 -0.78 -26.01
N LYS A 164 -4.62 -0.05 -26.99
CA LYS A 164 -4.64 1.41 -26.98
C LYS A 164 -5.47 1.98 -25.84
N ASP A 165 -6.61 1.36 -25.55
CA ASP A 165 -7.46 1.79 -24.44
C ASP A 165 -6.72 1.65 -23.10
N LEU A 166 -5.99 0.54 -22.92
CA LEU A 166 -5.27 0.23 -21.68
C LEU A 166 -4.12 1.21 -21.37
N GLU A 167 -3.61 1.96 -22.35
CA GLU A 167 -2.58 2.99 -22.12
C GLU A 167 -3.11 4.19 -21.32
N THR A 168 -4.41 4.47 -21.42
CA THR A 168 -5.04 5.63 -20.79
C THR A 168 -6.05 5.26 -19.70
N LEU A 169 -6.45 3.98 -19.65
CA LEU A 169 -7.45 3.49 -18.72
C LEU A 169 -6.93 3.54 -17.27
N PRO A 170 -7.71 4.06 -16.30
CA PRO A 170 -7.32 4.01 -14.90
C PRO A 170 -7.35 2.55 -14.42
N ILE A 171 -6.17 1.98 -14.22
CA ILE A 171 -5.97 0.60 -13.76
C ILE A 171 -5.03 0.57 -12.56
N SER A 172 -5.26 -0.39 -11.66
CA SER A 172 -4.40 -0.56 -10.50
C SER A 172 -3.05 -1.20 -10.85
N SER A 173 -2.06 -1.05 -9.97
CA SER A 173 -0.77 -1.74 -10.10
C SER A 173 -0.92 -3.27 -10.09
N MET A 174 -2.01 -3.79 -9.54
CA MET A 174 -2.39 -5.21 -9.62
C MET A 174 -2.79 -5.59 -11.05
N THR A 175 -3.72 -4.86 -11.67
CA THR A 175 -4.14 -5.08 -13.06
C THR A 175 -2.95 -4.97 -14.02
N LEU A 176 -2.08 -3.97 -13.85
CA LEU A 176 -0.85 -3.81 -14.64
C LEU A 176 0.07 -5.03 -14.56
N LYS A 177 0.25 -5.61 -13.36
CA LYS A 177 1.05 -6.84 -13.19
C LYS A 177 0.45 -8.03 -13.94
N ILE A 178 -0.88 -8.16 -13.93
CA ILE A 178 -1.58 -9.23 -14.66
C ILE A 178 -1.37 -9.03 -16.17
N LEU A 179 -1.57 -7.81 -16.69
CA LEU A 179 -1.33 -7.51 -18.11
C LEU A 179 0.11 -7.82 -18.54
N HIS A 180 1.10 -7.46 -17.72
CA HIS A 180 2.50 -7.77 -17.98
C HIS A 180 2.76 -9.29 -18.03
N PHE A 181 2.18 -10.04 -17.08
CA PHE A 181 2.26 -11.50 -17.07
C PHE A 181 1.65 -12.13 -18.33
N LEU A 182 0.47 -11.66 -18.75
CA LEU A 182 -0.18 -12.16 -19.97
C LEU A 182 0.64 -11.86 -21.23
N LYS A 183 1.27 -10.68 -21.29
CA LYS A 183 2.19 -10.31 -22.38
C LYS A 183 3.42 -11.21 -22.42
N GLN A 184 4.05 -11.47 -21.28
CA GLN A 184 5.21 -12.39 -21.19
C GLN A 184 4.87 -13.82 -21.63
N LYS A 185 3.63 -14.26 -21.41
CA LYS A 185 3.13 -15.57 -21.83
C LYS A 185 2.65 -15.61 -23.29
N ASN A 186 2.79 -14.52 -24.04
CA ASN A 186 2.26 -14.36 -25.40
C ASN A 186 0.75 -14.65 -25.50
N LEU A 187 0.00 -14.37 -24.43
CA LEU A 187 -1.45 -14.57 -24.37
C LEU A 187 -2.21 -13.31 -24.80
N PHE A 188 -1.61 -12.14 -24.66
CA PHE A 188 -2.22 -10.85 -24.98
C PHE A 188 -1.16 -9.79 -25.30
N GLY A 189 -1.40 -8.94 -26.30
CA GLY A 189 -0.49 -7.82 -26.62
C GLY A 189 0.78 -8.20 -27.38
N GLY A 190 0.73 -9.33 -28.10
CA GLY A 190 1.67 -9.68 -29.17
C GLY A 190 1.28 -9.08 -30.50
#